data_AF-A0A6P1M2H2-F1
#
_entry.id   AF-A0A6P1M2H2-F1
#
_cell.length_a   1.000
_cell.length_b   1.000
_cell.length_c   1.000
_cell.angle_alpha   90.00
_cell.angle_beta   90.00
_cell.angle_gamma   90.00
#
_symmetry.space_group_name_H-M   'P 1'
#
loop_
_entity.id
_entity.type
_entity.pdbx_description
1 polymer ?
#
loop_
_entity_poly.entity_id
_entity_poly.type
_entity_poly.pdbx_seq_one_letter_code
_entity_poly.pdbx_strand_id
1 'polypeptide(L)'
;MATAKEENWQIKKRADACAGTGIAFGDGEEIMTRLLLANGEYVREDYSLACWEEQNPDHGVSAWKSVYHAPPPPQEVVKKESAETLLRKMIAKEDADDINAIYILAVMLERKKILVEKDVQTREDKTKVRVYEHKKSGDTFLVVDPELKLDELEAVQEEVVGLLGGKPPKTETVHQFEQLTKVLVEKYTKLLFPRRTVGGEEGITQKLAASFFALLAGKKYEHYAVSEKIMTRYETNEQYGDLVESYRELIDVLPQEIRFQGLEKPELARQIEAMAAREPNEIDPNEVLALFESDDSRITALRDKLLEAVRAAVRYADG
;
A
#
# COMPACT_ATOMS: atom_id res chain seq x y z
N MET A 1 -32.05 -26.46 1.60
CA MET A 1 -31.57 -25.36 2.47
C MET A 1 -30.91 -24.36 1.56
N ALA A 2 -31.51 -23.18 1.40
CA ALA A 2 -30.95 -22.13 0.56
C ALA A 2 -29.67 -21.62 1.24
N THR A 3 -28.54 -21.71 0.54
CA THR A 3 -27.31 -21.03 0.92
C THR A 3 -27.57 -19.53 0.86
N ALA A 4 -27.63 -18.88 2.03
CA ALA A 4 -27.57 -17.44 2.11
C ALA A 4 -26.27 -17.02 1.43
N LYS A 5 -26.39 -16.29 0.32
CA LYS A 5 -25.27 -15.67 -0.37
C LYS A 5 -24.60 -14.76 0.66
N GLU A 6 -23.32 -14.94 0.94
CA GLU A 6 -22.56 -14.06 1.84
C GLU A 6 -22.42 -12.69 1.16
N GLU A 7 -23.46 -11.86 1.30
CA GLU A 7 -23.48 -10.51 0.76
C GLU A 7 -22.70 -9.60 1.72
N ASN A 8 -21.39 -9.53 1.46
CA ASN A 8 -20.47 -8.80 2.30
C ASN A 8 -20.61 -7.27 2.10
N TRP A 9 -20.89 -6.76 0.89
CA TRP A 9 -20.99 -5.32 0.62
C TRP A 9 -21.99 -5.00 -0.49
N GLN A 10 -22.54 -3.78 -0.48
CA GLN A 10 -23.52 -3.35 -1.47
C GLN A 10 -23.46 -1.82 -1.69
N ILE A 11 -23.86 -1.38 -2.89
CA ILE A 11 -24.11 0.04 -3.19
C ILE A 11 -25.62 0.26 -3.36
N LYS A 12 -26.20 1.18 -2.59
CA LYS A 12 -27.61 1.59 -2.74
C LYS A 12 -27.69 3.02 -3.25
N LYS A 13 -28.21 3.18 -4.46
CA LYS A 13 -28.38 4.51 -5.08
C LYS A 13 -29.44 5.30 -4.32
N ARG A 14 -29.22 6.61 -4.21
CA ARG A 14 -30.23 7.55 -3.71
C ARG A 14 -31.41 7.63 -4.68
N ALA A 15 -32.64 7.66 -4.15
CA ALA A 15 -33.84 7.86 -4.94
C ALA A 15 -33.98 9.34 -5.35
N ASP A 16 -34.67 9.59 -6.46
CA ASP A 16 -35.00 10.92 -6.97
C ASP A 16 -36.38 11.42 -6.52
N ALA A 17 -37.15 10.57 -5.83
CA ALA A 17 -38.47 10.88 -5.30
C ALA A 17 -38.71 10.25 -3.93
N CYS A 18 -39.63 10.85 -3.18
CA CYS A 18 -40.03 10.39 -1.87
C CYS A 18 -40.74 9.02 -1.95
N ALA A 19 -40.28 8.06 -1.14
CA ALA A 19 -40.86 6.71 -1.08
C ALA A 19 -42.33 6.71 -0.62
N GLY A 20 -42.73 7.66 0.24
CA GLY A 20 -44.10 7.73 0.76
C GLY A 20 -45.09 8.45 -0.17
N THR A 21 -44.68 9.51 -0.87
CA THR A 21 -45.57 10.33 -1.70
C THR A 21 -45.36 10.17 -3.21
N GLY A 22 -44.22 9.63 -3.64
CA GLY A 22 -43.80 9.57 -5.04
C GLY A 22 -43.39 10.92 -5.64
N ILE A 23 -43.37 12.00 -4.84
CA ILE A 23 -43.01 13.35 -5.31
C ILE A 23 -41.50 13.46 -5.45
N ALA A 24 -41.05 14.00 -6.59
CA ALA A 24 -39.63 14.22 -6.87
C ALA A 24 -39.01 15.24 -5.91
N PHE A 25 -37.76 15.01 -5.51
CA PHE A 25 -37.02 15.91 -4.63
C PHE A 25 -36.49 17.14 -5.38
N GLY A 26 -36.52 18.29 -4.71
CA GLY A 26 -35.87 19.51 -5.16
C GLY A 26 -34.37 19.51 -4.85
N ASP A 27 -33.55 20.12 -5.71
CA ASP A 27 -32.12 20.29 -5.43
C ASP A 27 -31.91 21.11 -4.14
N GLY A 28 -31.08 20.60 -3.23
CA GLY A 28 -30.85 21.17 -1.91
C GLY A 28 -31.92 20.84 -0.87
N GLU A 29 -32.94 20.05 -1.22
CA GLU A 29 -33.98 19.62 -0.27
C GLU A 29 -33.39 18.72 0.82
N GLU A 30 -33.76 18.96 2.08
CA GLU A 30 -33.43 18.05 3.17
C GLU A 30 -34.35 16.83 3.13
N ILE A 31 -33.76 15.65 3.24
CA ILE A 31 -34.46 14.37 3.19
C ILE A 31 -34.09 13.50 4.39
N MET A 32 -34.98 12.60 4.78
CA MET A 32 -34.71 11.49 5.67
C MET A 32 -34.49 10.22 4.86
N THR A 33 -33.35 9.59 5.06
CA THR A 33 -33.02 8.29 4.46
C THR A 33 -33.13 7.21 5.52
N ARG A 34 -33.66 6.05 5.14
CA ARG A 34 -33.58 4.83 5.95
C ARG A 34 -33.04 3.65 5.15
N LEU A 35 -32.43 2.72 5.87
CA LEU A 35 -32.08 1.39 5.39
C LEU A 35 -32.92 0.36 6.12
N LEU A 36 -33.53 -0.53 5.36
CA LEU A 36 -34.25 -1.70 5.84
C LEU A 36 -33.43 -2.94 5.53
N LEU A 37 -33.46 -3.95 6.39
CA LEU A 37 -32.94 -5.27 6.07
C LEU A 37 -34.12 -6.18 5.74
N ALA A 38 -34.35 -6.43 4.45
CA ALA A 38 -35.47 -7.24 3.96
C ALA A 38 -34.94 -8.46 3.22
N ASN A 39 -35.31 -9.66 3.68
CA ASN A 39 -34.86 -10.94 3.10
C ASN A 39 -33.33 -11.09 3.00
N GLY A 40 -32.58 -10.47 3.92
CA GLY A 40 -31.11 -10.48 3.91
C GLY A 40 -30.47 -9.41 3.04
N GLU A 41 -31.25 -8.62 2.29
CA GLU A 41 -30.76 -7.50 1.49
C GLU A 41 -31.06 -6.16 2.13
N TYR A 42 -30.14 -5.21 1.97
CA TYR A 42 -30.38 -3.84 2.39
C TYR A 42 -31.24 -3.12 1.35
N VAL A 43 -32.33 -2.49 1.78
CA VAL A 43 -33.20 -1.66 0.94
C VAL A 43 -33.12 -0.23 1.43
N ARG A 44 -32.73 0.69 0.55
CA ARG A 44 -32.70 2.12 0.84
C ARG A 44 -34.03 2.75 0.44
N GLU A 45 -34.56 3.59 1.33
CA GLU A 45 -35.70 4.46 1.04
C GLU A 45 -35.39 5.89 1.47
N ASP A 46 -35.85 6.85 0.67
CA ASP A 46 -35.65 8.28 0.91
C ASP A 46 -37.02 8.97 1.03
N TYR A 47 -37.16 9.87 2.01
CA TYR A 47 -38.39 10.58 2.35
C TYR A 47 -38.15 12.07 2.44
N SER A 48 -39.11 12.89 2.00
CA SER A 48 -39.09 14.32 2.37
C SER A 48 -39.33 14.45 3.86
N LEU A 49 -38.82 15.50 4.50
CA LEU A 49 -39.01 15.69 5.95
C LEU A 49 -40.48 15.70 6.35
N ALA A 50 -41.32 16.40 5.57
CA ALA A 50 -42.76 16.46 5.83
C ALA A 50 -43.41 15.06 5.79
N CYS A 51 -43.06 14.26 4.78
CA CYS A 51 -43.58 12.89 4.66
C CYS A 51 -43.08 11.99 5.79
N TRP A 52 -41.82 12.15 6.21
CA TRP A 52 -41.24 11.39 7.32
C TRP A 52 -41.95 11.70 8.63
N GLU A 53 -42.18 12.97 8.93
CA GLU A 53 -42.87 13.41 10.15
C GLU A 53 -44.34 12.97 10.18
N GLU A 54 -45.03 13.04 9.03
CA GLU A 54 -46.44 12.65 8.92
C GLU A 54 -46.63 11.14 9.04
N GLN A 55 -45.85 10.35 8.28
CA GLN A 55 -45.99 8.90 8.25
C GLN A 55 -45.32 8.22 9.46
N ASN A 56 -44.36 8.90 10.09
CA ASN A 56 -43.54 8.39 11.19
C ASN A 56 -43.08 6.93 10.96
N PRO A 57 -42.42 6.66 9.83
CA PRO A 57 -42.02 5.30 9.47
C PRO A 57 -40.98 4.76 10.45
N ASP A 58 -40.93 3.44 10.62
CA ASP A 58 -39.85 2.81 11.39
C ASP A 58 -38.48 3.17 10.83
N HIS A 59 -37.50 3.33 11.72
CA HIS A 59 -36.15 3.77 11.36
C HIS A 59 -35.35 2.69 10.64
N GLY A 60 -35.86 1.45 10.59
CA GLY A 60 -35.17 0.32 9.99
C GLY A 60 -33.91 -0.03 10.77
N VAL A 61 -32.91 -0.56 10.06
CA VAL A 61 -31.60 -0.83 10.66
C VAL A 61 -30.82 0.47 10.85
N SER A 62 -31.01 1.46 9.99
CA SER A 62 -30.33 2.76 10.09
C SER A 62 -31.19 3.86 9.46
N ALA A 63 -31.24 5.03 10.09
CA ALA A 63 -31.90 6.21 9.53
C ALA A 63 -31.07 7.48 9.80
N TRP A 64 -30.93 8.33 8.78
CA TRP A 64 -30.17 9.58 8.88
C TRP A 64 -30.75 10.68 8.00
N LYS A 65 -30.46 11.93 8.37
CA LYS A 65 -30.79 13.11 7.57
C LYS A 65 -29.69 13.36 6.52
N SER A 66 -30.08 13.68 5.30
CA SER A 66 -29.17 14.08 4.22
C SER A 66 -29.75 15.23 3.40
N VAL A 67 -28.95 15.77 2.48
CA VAL A 67 -29.39 16.79 1.52
C VAL A 67 -29.42 16.16 0.14
N TYR A 68 -30.55 16.27 -0.53
CA TYR A 68 -30.70 15.83 -1.92
C TYR A 68 -29.93 16.78 -2.83
N HIS A 69 -29.09 16.20 -3.68
CA HIS A 69 -28.43 16.92 -4.76
C HIS A 69 -28.87 16.32 -6.09
N ALA A 70 -29.42 17.14 -6.96
CA ALA A 70 -29.81 16.69 -8.29
C ALA A 70 -28.56 16.15 -9.03
N PRO A 71 -28.67 15.02 -9.73
CA PRO A 71 -27.53 14.44 -10.43
C PRO A 71 -26.99 15.44 -11.47
N PRO A 72 -25.66 15.67 -11.53
CA PRO A 72 -25.08 16.54 -12.54
C PRO A 72 -25.29 15.93 -13.94
N PRO A 73 -25.38 16.77 -15.00
CA PRO A 73 -25.52 16.28 -16.36
C PRO A 73 -24.35 15.33 -16.72
N PRO A 74 -24.58 14.27 -17.52
CA PRO A 74 -23.54 13.29 -17.84
C PRO A 74 -22.34 13.98 -18.50
N GLN A 75 -21.20 13.99 -17.82
CA GLN A 75 -19.91 14.36 -18.41
C GLN A 75 -19.14 13.09 -18.73
N GLU A 76 -18.63 12.97 -19.95
CA GLU A 76 -17.61 11.96 -20.28
C GLU A 76 -16.30 12.33 -19.57
N VAL A 77 -16.08 11.76 -18.39
CA VAL A 77 -14.85 11.97 -17.63
C VAL A 77 -13.80 10.97 -18.11
N VAL A 78 -12.68 11.50 -18.60
CA VAL A 78 -11.49 10.76 -19.03
C VAL A 78 -10.97 9.85 -17.91
N LYS A 79 -10.75 8.58 -18.26
CA LYS A 79 -10.24 7.49 -17.42
C LYS A 79 -8.89 7.84 -16.77
N LYS A 80 -8.94 8.26 -15.51
CA LYS A 80 -7.95 7.88 -14.50
C LYS A 80 -8.67 7.03 -13.47
N GLU A 81 -8.13 5.87 -13.15
CA GLU A 81 -8.67 5.08 -12.04
C GLU A 81 -8.49 5.88 -10.74
N SER A 82 -9.61 6.36 -10.18
CA SER A 82 -9.63 7.00 -8.87
C SER A 82 -9.90 5.95 -7.79
N ALA A 83 -9.55 6.26 -6.54
CA ALA A 83 -9.87 5.39 -5.40
C ALA A 83 -11.36 5.04 -5.29
N GLU A 84 -12.25 5.96 -5.69
CA GLU A 84 -13.69 5.69 -5.75
C GLU A 84 -14.06 4.72 -6.89
N THR A 85 -13.45 4.89 -8.07
CA THR A 85 -13.70 3.98 -9.20
C THR A 85 -13.25 2.56 -8.86
N LEU A 86 -12.09 2.43 -8.21
CA LEU A 86 -11.58 1.16 -7.71
C LEU A 86 -12.49 0.56 -6.63
N LEU A 87 -12.90 1.35 -5.63
CA LEU A 87 -13.83 0.90 -4.59
C LEU A 87 -15.12 0.34 -5.19
N ARG A 88 -15.74 1.06 -6.14
CA ARG A 88 -16.96 0.60 -6.80
C ARG A 88 -16.75 -0.70 -7.58
N LYS A 89 -15.60 -0.88 -8.23
CA LYS A 89 -15.26 -2.11 -8.94
C LYS A 89 -15.08 -3.30 -8.00
N MET A 90 -14.34 -3.12 -6.89
CA MET A 90 -14.11 -4.17 -5.90
C MET A 90 -15.41 -4.58 -5.21
N ILE A 91 -16.26 -3.61 -4.87
CA ILE A 91 -17.60 -3.88 -4.34
C ILE A 91 -18.47 -4.61 -5.38
N ALA A 92 -18.37 -4.29 -6.67
CA ALA A 92 -19.11 -5.03 -7.68
C ALA A 92 -18.61 -6.48 -7.90
N LYS A 93 -17.37 -6.79 -7.51
CA LYS A 93 -16.74 -8.11 -7.71
C LYS A 93 -17.20 -9.15 -6.69
N GLU A 94 -17.62 -8.74 -5.49
CA GLU A 94 -18.13 -9.65 -4.44
C GLU A 94 -17.12 -10.75 -3.99
N ASP A 95 -15.80 -10.49 -4.07
CA ASP A 95 -14.71 -11.37 -3.64
C ASP A 95 -14.20 -11.10 -2.21
N ALA A 96 -14.34 -12.08 -1.31
CA ALA A 96 -14.01 -11.96 0.12
C ALA A 96 -12.55 -11.57 0.41
N ASP A 97 -11.62 -11.89 -0.50
CA ASP A 97 -10.22 -11.50 -0.35
C ASP A 97 -10.02 -9.98 -0.44
N ASP A 98 -10.97 -9.25 -1.03
CA ASP A 98 -10.92 -7.80 -1.22
C ASP A 98 -11.41 -7.00 0.02
N ILE A 99 -11.88 -7.65 1.09
CA ILE A 99 -12.51 -6.98 2.26
C ILE A 99 -11.61 -5.88 2.84
N ASN A 100 -10.34 -6.20 3.07
CA ASN A 100 -9.38 -5.30 3.70
C ASN A 100 -9.13 -4.07 2.81
N ALA A 101 -8.91 -4.29 1.51
CA ALA A 101 -8.68 -3.23 0.55
C ALA A 101 -9.93 -2.33 0.35
N ILE A 102 -11.13 -2.91 0.29
CA ILE A 102 -12.41 -2.18 0.25
C ILE A 102 -12.55 -1.28 1.48
N TYR A 103 -12.28 -1.81 2.67
CA TYR A 103 -12.33 -1.06 3.92
C TYR A 103 -11.37 0.14 3.91
N ILE A 104 -10.11 -0.08 3.57
CA ILE A 104 -9.11 1.00 3.52
C ILE A 104 -9.47 2.05 2.45
N LEU A 105 -9.95 1.64 1.28
CA LEU A 105 -10.43 2.57 0.26
C LEU A 105 -11.59 3.44 0.78
N ALA A 106 -12.53 2.86 1.52
CA ALA A 106 -13.62 3.61 2.13
C ALA A 106 -13.11 4.64 3.15
N VAL A 107 -12.22 4.24 4.06
CA VAL A 107 -11.58 5.13 5.05
C VAL A 107 -10.75 6.24 4.37
N MET A 108 -10.03 5.92 3.29
CA MET A 108 -9.30 6.91 2.51
C MET A 108 -10.22 7.97 1.89
N LEU A 109 -11.37 7.54 1.36
CA LEU A 109 -12.37 8.44 0.79
C LEU A 109 -13.09 9.26 1.86
N GLU A 110 -13.30 8.68 3.04
CA GLU A 110 -13.82 9.37 4.22
C GLU A 110 -12.89 10.51 4.66
N ARG A 111 -11.58 10.25 4.80
CA ARG A 111 -10.58 11.29 5.13
C ARG A 111 -10.53 12.41 4.09
N LYS A 112 -10.78 12.09 2.82
CA LYS A 112 -10.92 13.07 1.73
C LYS A 112 -12.27 13.80 1.71
N LYS A 113 -13.18 13.48 2.64
CA LYS A 113 -14.54 14.01 2.75
C LYS A 113 -15.40 13.73 1.51
N ILE A 114 -15.09 12.64 0.79
CA ILE A 114 -15.86 12.16 -0.36
C ILE A 114 -16.99 11.27 0.13
N LEU A 115 -16.67 10.31 1.01
CA LEU A 115 -17.63 9.53 1.77
C LEU A 115 -17.83 10.16 3.16
N VAL A 116 -19.01 9.99 3.73
CA VAL A 116 -19.36 10.39 5.09
C VAL A 116 -19.95 9.18 5.80
N GLU A 117 -19.36 8.74 6.90
CA GLU A 117 -19.94 7.69 7.74
C GLU A 117 -21.26 8.21 8.34
N LYS A 118 -22.32 7.42 8.19
CA LYS A 118 -23.65 7.70 8.74
C LYS A 118 -23.96 6.85 9.94
N ASP A 119 -23.46 5.62 9.93
CA ASP A 119 -23.79 4.64 10.96
C ASP A 119 -22.82 3.45 10.95
N VAL A 120 -22.79 2.71 12.07
CA VAL A 120 -22.05 1.46 12.21
C VAL A 120 -22.98 0.41 12.79
N GLN A 121 -23.25 -0.61 11.99
CA GLN A 121 -24.14 -1.72 12.33
C GLN A 121 -23.31 -2.92 12.79
N THR A 122 -23.82 -3.68 13.76
CA THR A 122 -23.23 -4.96 14.17
C THR A 122 -24.21 -6.06 13.80
N ARG A 123 -23.81 -6.97 12.91
CA ARG A 123 -24.61 -8.14 12.50
C ARG A 123 -24.65 -9.18 13.63
N GLU A 124 -25.54 -10.16 13.51
CA GLU A 124 -25.71 -11.23 14.51
C GLU A 124 -24.44 -12.06 14.74
N ASP A 125 -23.62 -12.21 13.69
CA ASP A 125 -22.30 -12.86 13.70
C ASP A 125 -21.19 -11.99 14.32
N LYS A 126 -21.54 -10.81 14.85
CA LYS A 126 -20.64 -9.75 15.37
C LYS A 126 -19.83 -9.01 14.32
N THR A 127 -20.04 -9.29 13.03
CA THR A 127 -19.40 -8.54 11.96
C THR A 127 -19.89 -7.09 11.97
N LYS A 128 -18.97 -6.14 11.97
CA LYS A 128 -19.30 -4.71 11.88
C LYS A 128 -19.46 -4.30 10.41
N VAL A 129 -20.50 -3.53 10.12
CA VAL A 129 -20.78 -2.97 8.80
C VAL A 129 -20.90 -1.46 8.94
N ARG A 130 -20.04 -0.73 8.24
CA ARG A 130 -20.08 0.73 8.17
C ARG A 130 -20.95 1.19 7.02
N VAL A 131 -21.84 2.13 7.32
CA VAL A 131 -22.75 2.75 6.36
C VAL A 131 -22.17 4.09 5.95
N TYR A 132 -21.65 4.18 4.73
CA TYR A 132 -21.11 5.41 4.17
C TYR A 132 -22.08 6.01 3.15
N GLU A 133 -22.19 7.34 3.11
CA GLU A 133 -22.90 8.07 2.05
C GLU A 133 -21.92 8.92 1.25
N HIS A 134 -21.98 8.82 -0.08
CA HIS A 134 -21.16 9.66 -0.96
C HIS A 134 -21.73 11.08 -1.05
N LYS A 135 -20.91 12.07 -0.69
CA LYS A 135 -21.35 13.46 -0.47
C LYS A 135 -22.05 14.12 -1.67
N LYS A 136 -21.68 13.77 -2.91
CA LYS A 136 -22.31 14.34 -4.11
C LYS A 136 -23.47 13.48 -4.64
N SER A 137 -23.18 12.26 -5.08
CA SER A 137 -24.19 11.34 -5.64
C SER A 137 -25.24 10.86 -4.64
N GLY A 138 -24.95 10.85 -3.34
CA GLY A 138 -25.82 10.28 -2.32
C GLY A 138 -25.81 8.77 -2.26
N ASP A 139 -24.99 8.08 -3.06
CA ASP A 139 -24.92 6.62 -2.99
C ASP A 139 -24.52 6.16 -1.60
N THR A 140 -25.22 5.16 -1.07
CA THR A 140 -24.84 4.46 0.16
C THR A 140 -23.92 3.30 -0.17
N PHE A 141 -22.83 3.18 0.56
CA PHE A 141 -21.89 2.06 0.53
C PHE A 141 -21.98 1.32 1.86
N LEU A 142 -22.18 0.01 1.80
CA LEU A 142 -22.13 -0.88 2.95
C LEU A 142 -20.80 -1.61 2.92
N VAL A 143 -19.95 -1.31 3.90
CA VAL A 143 -18.56 -1.78 3.94
C VAL A 143 -18.35 -2.58 5.21
N VAL A 144 -17.91 -3.83 5.09
CA VAL A 144 -17.49 -4.63 6.25
C VAL A 144 -16.27 -3.99 6.88
N ASP A 145 -16.29 -3.86 8.21
CA ASP A 145 -15.12 -3.54 8.99
C ASP A 145 -14.47 -4.84 9.47
N PRO A 146 -13.33 -5.24 8.90
CA PRO A 146 -12.62 -6.46 9.31
C PRO A 146 -11.89 -6.30 10.64
N GLU A 147 -12.00 -5.14 11.31
CA GLU A 147 -11.33 -4.82 12.56
C GLU A 147 -9.81 -4.97 12.47
N LEU A 148 -9.22 -4.42 11.40
CA LEU A 148 -7.78 -4.51 11.13
C LEU A 148 -6.97 -4.13 12.36
N LYS A 149 -6.05 -5.01 12.74
CA LYS A 149 -5.06 -4.74 13.76
C LYS A 149 -3.96 -3.82 13.21
N LEU A 150 -3.20 -3.22 14.12
CA LEU A 150 -2.19 -2.22 13.76
C LEU A 150 -1.11 -2.76 12.82
N ASP A 151 -0.78 -4.05 12.94
CA ASP A 151 0.15 -4.83 12.12
C ASP A 151 -0.41 -5.19 10.73
N GLU A 152 -1.73 -5.20 10.55
CA GLU A 152 -2.39 -5.47 9.26
C GLU A 152 -2.59 -4.20 8.42
N LEU A 153 -2.61 -3.02 9.06
CA LEU A 153 -2.86 -1.74 8.39
C LEU A 153 -1.81 -1.39 7.32
N GLU A 154 -0.54 -1.73 7.57
CA GLU A 154 0.55 -1.41 6.66
C GLU A 154 0.43 -2.26 5.38
N ALA A 155 0.32 -3.58 5.47
CA ALA A 155 0.17 -4.47 4.32
C ALA A 155 -1.03 -4.09 3.41
N VAL A 156 -2.17 -3.74 4.02
CA VAL A 156 -3.38 -3.37 3.27
C VAL A 156 -3.26 -1.98 2.64
N GLN A 157 -2.59 -1.02 3.28
CA GLN A 157 -2.28 0.27 2.64
C GLN A 157 -1.39 0.09 1.40
N GLU A 158 -0.45 -0.86 1.44
CA GLU A 158 0.44 -1.14 0.32
C GLU A 158 -0.30 -1.75 -0.87
N GLU A 159 -1.17 -2.71 -0.61
CA GLU A 159 -2.05 -3.31 -1.61
C GLU A 159 -2.91 -2.23 -2.30
N VAL A 160 -3.54 -1.36 -1.51
CA VAL A 160 -4.37 -0.27 -2.04
C VAL A 160 -3.54 0.73 -2.85
N VAL A 161 -2.31 1.07 -2.44
CA VAL A 161 -1.44 1.94 -3.24
C VAL A 161 -1.02 1.28 -4.56
N GLY A 162 -0.72 -0.03 -4.54
CA GLY A 162 -0.43 -0.82 -5.74
C GLY A 162 -1.61 -0.86 -6.71
N LEU A 163 -2.83 -1.11 -6.22
CA LEU A 163 -4.05 -1.12 -7.02
C LEU A 163 -4.39 0.25 -7.63
N LEU A 164 -3.99 1.35 -6.98
CA LEU A 164 -4.14 2.71 -7.50
C LEU A 164 -3.04 3.11 -8.50
N GLY A 165 -2.17 2.17 -8.90
CA GLY A 165 -1.06 2.43 -9.81
C GLY A 165 0.04 3.31 -9.20
N GLY A 166 0.04 3.49 -7.87
CA GLY A 166 1.09 4.17 -7.13
C GLY A 166 2.23 3.21 -6.79
N LYS A 167 3.45 3.74 -6.66
CA LYS A 167 4.50 3.00 -5.94
C LYS A 167 4.19 3.14 -4.45
N PRO A 168 4.14 2.04 -3.68
CA PRO A 168 3.96 2.15 -2.24
C PRO A 168 5.01 3.07 -1.63
N PRO A 169 4.69 3.89 -0.63
CA PRO A 169 5.71 4.65 0.08
C PRO A 169 6.71 3.67 0.68
N LYS A 170 8.02 3.98 0.57
CA LYS A 170 9.05 3.19 1.27
C LYS A 170 8.70 3.20 2.76
N THR A 171 8.62 2.04 3.39
CA THR A 171 8.41 1.95 4.85
C THR A 171 9.57 2.63 5.56
N GLU A 172 9.36 3.07 6.80
CA GLU A 172 10.44 3.62 7.64
C GLU A 172 11.62 2.64 7.71
N THR A 173 11.35 1.33 7.81
CA THR A 173 12.38 0.28 7.78
C THR A 173 13.18 0.27 6.47
N VAL A 174 12.54 0.44 5.32
CA VAL A 174 13.25 0.56 4.03
C VAL A 174 14.07 1.86 3.98
N HIS A 175 13.53 2.95 4.51
CA HIS A 175 14.26 4.21 4.60
C HIS A 175 15.52 4.06 5.45
N GLN A 176 15.41 3.43 6.62
CA GLN A 176 16.52 3.17 7.54
C GLN A 176 17.52 2.17 6.96
N PHE A 177 17.07 1.15 6.24
CA PHE A 177 17.96 0.23 5.51
C PHE A 177 18.76 0.95 4.41
N GLU A 178 18.12 1.85 3.65
CA GLU A 178 18.83 2.67 2.66
C GLU A 178 19.82 3.61 3.33
N GLN A 179 19.50 4.17 4.51
CA GLN A 179 20.47 4.96 5.29
C GLN A 179 21.64 4.11 5.77
N LEU A 180 21.39 2.93 6.34
CA LEU A 180 22.43 2.00 6.78
C LEU A 180 23.33 1.59 5.61
N THR A 181 22.74 1.25 4.46
CA THR A 181 23.48 0.94 3.25
C THR A 181 24.36 2.11 2.84
N LYS A 182 23.82 3.32 2.80
CA LYS A 182 24.58 4.53 2.48
C LYS A 182 25.75 4.74 3.43
N VAL A 183 25.54 4.59 4.74
CA VAL A 183 26.59 4.73 5.76
C VAL A 183 27.71 3.70 5.55
N LEU A 184 27.37 2.45 5.22
CA LEU A 184 28.34 1.41 4.90
C LEU A 184 29.12 1.72 3.63
N VAL A 185 28.43 2.17 2.56
CA VAL A 185 29.10 2.57 1.32
C VAL A 185 30.06 3.74 1.58
N GLU A 186 29.66 4.72 2.37
CA GLU A 186 30.51 5.85 2.77
C GLU A 186 31.75 5.41 3.55
N LYS A 187 31.59 4.47 4.50
CA LYS A 187 32.71 3.86 5.24
C LYS A 187 33.73 3.22 4.29
N TYR A 188 33.25 2.54 3.25
CA TYR A 188 34.07 1.81 2.28
C TYR A 188 34.31 2.56 0.97
N THR A 189 34.00 3.86 0.88
CA THR A 189 34.12 4.64 -0.37
C THR A 189 35.50 4.55 -1.00
N LYS A 190 36.58 4.65 -0.20
CA LYS A 190 37.96 4.56 -0.72
C LYS A 190 38.29 3.19 -1.32
N LEU A 191 37.62 2.16 -0.82
CA LEU A 191 37.77 0.76 -1.20
C LEU A 191 36.98 0.44 -2.48
N LEU A 192 35.72 0.90 -2.51
CA LEU A 192 34.80 0.71 -3.64
C LEU A 192 35.15 1.61 -4.82
N PHE A 193 35.64 2.82 -4.55
CA PHE A 193 35.98 3.84 -5.54
C PHE A 193 37.43 4.33 -5.36
N PRO A 194 38.44 3.47 -5.61
CA PRO A 194 39.83 3.85 -5.44
C PRO A 194 40.27 4.90 -6.48
N ARG A 195 41.17 5.80 -6.08
CA ARG A 195 41.72 6.85 -6.98
C ARG A 195 42.54 6.27 -8.14
N ARG A 196 43.16 5.10 -7.94
CA ARG A 196 43.82 4.35 -9.02
C ARG A 196 42.95 3.15 -9.36
N THR A 197 42.44 3.12 -10.59
CA THR A 197 41.68 1.97 -11.06
C THR A 197 42.60 0.79 -11.28
N VAL A 198 42.25 -0.36 -10.69
CA VAL A 198 42.81 -1.65 -11.09
C VAL A 198 42.47 -1.88 -12.58
N GLY A 199 43.43 -2.38 -13.35
CA GLY A 199 43.25 -2.73 -14.77
C GLY A 199 42.81 -4.17 -14.93
N GLY A 200 42.32 -4.54 -16.12
CA GLY A 200 41.90 -5.92 -16.41
C GLY A 200 40.60 -6.32 -15.74
N GLU A 201 40.38 -7.63 -15.59
CA GLU A 201 39.13 -8.21 -15.10
C GLU A 201 38.80 -7.79 -13.67
N GLU A 202 39.79 -7.75 -12.78
CA GLU A 202 39.62 -7.35 -11.38
C GLU A 202 39.09 -5.92 -11.25
N GLY A 203 39.58 -5.02 -12.10
CA GLY A 203 39.10 -3.64 -12.15
C GLY A 203 37.67 -3.49 -12.67
N ILE A 204 37.21 -4.42 -13.51
CA ILE A 204 35.82 -4.45 -13.99
C ILE A 204 34.91 -4.98 -12.88
N THR A 205 35.28 -6.09 -12.26
CA THR A 205 34.53 -6.68 -11.14
C THR A 205 34.39 -5.71 -9.97
N GLN A 206 35.46 -5.01 -9.60
CA GLN A 206 35.43 -3.98 -8.56
C GLN A 206 34.42 -2.86 -8.91
N LYS A 207 34.43 -2.38 -10.16
CA LYS A 207 33.49 -1.34 -10.61
C LYS A 207 32.04 -1.81 -10.59
N LEU A 208 31.77 -3.07 -10.94
CA LEU A 208 30.42 -3.63 -10.90
C LEU A 208 29.94 -3.77 -9.46
N ALA A 209 30.78 -4.28 -8.56
CA ALA A 209 30.45 -4.38 -7.14
C ALA A 209 30.20 -2.99 -6.51
N ALA A 210 31.08 -2.02 -6.77
CA ALA A 210 30.90 -0.64 -6.32
C ALA A 210 29.61 0.00 -6.88
N SER A 211 29.29 -0.31 -8.14
CA SER A 211 28.04 0.15 -8.76
C SER A 211 26.83 -0.45 -8.08
N PHE A 212 26.84 -1.75 -7.75
CA PHE A 212 25.74 -2.42 -7.06
C PHE A 212 25.43 -1.71 -5.73
N PHE A 213 26.45 -1.48 -4.91
CA PHE A 213 26.29 -0.80 -3.62
C PHE A 213 25.80 0.65 -3.75
N ALA A 214 26.31 1.40 -4.73
CA ALA A 214 25.86 2.77 -4.99
C ALA A 214 24.40 2.83 -5.45
N LEU A 215 23.93 1.83 -6.21
CA LEU A 215 22.54 1.73 -6.62
C LEU A 215 21.63 1.31 -5.45
N LEU A 216 22.10 0.39 -4.62
CA LEU A 216 21.40 -0.06 -3.41
C LEU A 216 21.25 1.05 -2.36
N ALA A 217 22.25 1.94 -2.25
CA ALA A 217 22.18 3.16 -1.41
C ALA A 217 21.14 4.19 -1.91
N GLY A 218 20.58 3.98 -3.10
CA GLY A 218 19.46 4.73 -3.64
C GLY A 218 19.82 5.97 -4.46
N LYS A 219 18.81 6.51 -5.15
CA LYS A 219 18.94 7.58 -6.17
C LYS A 219 19.59 8.89 -5.70
N LYS A 220 19.60 9.13 -4.39
CA LYS A 220 20.19 10.33 -3.79
C LYS A 220 21.70 10.19 -3.53
N TYR A 221 22.26 9.00 -3.69
CA TYR A 221 23.69 8.76 -3.50
C TYR A 221 24.51 9.32 -4.68
N GLU A 222 25.67 9.92 -4.41
CA GLU A 222 26.42 10.72 -5.38
C GLU A 222 26.94 9.91 -6.58
N HIS A 223 27.23 8.62 -6.39
CA HIS A 223 27.70 7.73 -7.45
C HIS A 223 26.58 7.01 -8.21
N TYR A 224 25.30 7.23 -7.89
CA TYR A 224 24.17 6.50 -8.46
C TYR A 224 24.13 6.58 -10.00
N ALA A 225 24.17 7.80 -10.55
CA ALA A 225 24.03 8.00 -12.00
C ALA A 225 25.22 7.46 -12.82
N VAL A 226 26.41 7.43 -12.22
CA VAL A 226 27.61 6.83 -12.85
C VAL A 226 27.51 5.31 -12.81
N SER A 227 27.06 4.77 -11.68
CA SER A 227 26.87 3.34 -11.44
C SER A 227 25.82 2.72 -12.36
N GLU A 228 24.71 3.42 -12.60
CA GLU A 228 23.70 3.01 -13.59
C GLU A 228 24.31 2.83 -14.98
N LYS A 229 25.14 3.80 -15.42
CA LYS A 229 25.81 3.72 -16.73
C LYS A 229 26.81 2.56 -16.79
N ILE A 230 27.48 2.25 -15.69
CA ILE A 230 28.39 1.11 -15.60
C ILE A 230 27.61 -0.20 -15.73
N MET A 231 26.52 -0.37 -14.97
CA MET A 231 25.69 -1.59 -15.07
C MET A 231 25.13 -1.78 -16.48
N THR A 232 24.52 -0.76 -17.08
CA THR A 232 24.00 -0.83 -18.45
C THR A 232 25.08 -1.17 -19.48
N ARG A 233 26.33 -0.73 -19.28
CA ARG A 233 27.43 -1.06 -20.20
C ARG A 233 27.77 -2.55 -20.22
N TYR A 234 27.63 -3.25 -19.08
CA TYR A 234 28.00 -4.66 -18.95
C TYR A 234 26.81 -5.62 -18.99
N GLU A 235 25.59 -5.10 -19.10
CA GLU A 235 24.33 -5.86 -19.09
C GLU A 235 24.23 -6.92 -20.20
N THR A 236 24.85 -6.68 -21.35
CA THR A 236 24.87 -7.62 -22.49
C THR A 236 26.25 -8.25 -22.72
N ASN A 237 27.16 -8.12 -21.76
CA ASN A 237 28.52 -8.63 -21.88
C ASN A 237 28.55 -10.16 -21.65
N GLU A 238 29.27 -10.91 -22.50
CA GLU A 238 29.35 -12.38 -22.39
C GLU A 238 29.94 -12.89 -21.07
N GLN A 239 30.83 -12.11 -20.43
CA GLN A 239 31.52 -12.51 -19.20
C GLN A 239 30.82 -11.97 -17.94
N TYR A 240 30.18 -10.81 -18.02
CA TYR A 240 29.65 -10.08 -16.87
C TYR A 240 28.12 -9.88 -16.87
N GLY A 241 27.42 -10.25 -17.95
CA GLY A 241 25.98 -10.06 -18.11
C GLY A 241 25.18 -10.71 -16.99
N ASP A 242 25.42 -11.99 -16.72
CA ASP A 242 24.75 -12.76 -15.66
C ASP A 242 24.97 -12.16 -14.26
N LEU A 243 26.16 -11.60 -14.01
CA LEU A 243 26.49 -10.91 -12.76
C LEU A 243 25.70 -9.60 -12.63
N VAL A 244 25.62 -8.82 -13.72
CA VAL A 244 24.84 -7.58 -13.77
C VAL A 244 23.36 -7.87 -13.56
N GLU A 245 22.82 -8.90 -14.21
CA GLU A 245 21.43 -9.34 -14.03
C GLU A 245 21.16 -9.71 -12.57
N SER A 246 22.04 -10.52 -11.96
CA SER A 246 21.95 -10.90 -10.54
C SER A 246 21.98 -9.68 -9.62
N TYR A 247 22.82 -8.68 -9.91
CA TYR A 247 22.87 -7.44 -9.13
C TYR A 247 21.61 -6.59 -9.30
N ARG A 248 21.04 -6.49 -10.51
CA ARG A 248 19.79 -5.77 -10.74
C ARG A 248 18.62 -6.43 -10.02
N GLU A 249 18.51 -7.76 -10.10
CA GLU A 249 17.52 -8.53 -9.36
C GLU A 249 17.63 -8.24 -7.86
N LEU A 250 18.84 -8.29 -7.30
CA LEU A 250 19.07 -7.99 -5.88
C LEU A 250 18.70 -6.55 -5.50
N ILE A 251 19.03 -5.56 -6.32
CA ILE A 251 18.68 -4.14 -6.08
C ILE A 251 17.17 -3.95 -5.98
N ASP A 252 16.40 -4.70 -6.77
CA ASP A 252 14.94 -4.62 -6.76
C ASP A 252 14.31 -5.43 -5.61
N VAL A 253 14.86 -6.62 -5.31
CA VAL A 253 14.32 -7.56 -4.31
C VAL A 253 14.68 -7.15 -2.87
N LEU A 254 15.92 -6.72 -2.61
CA LEU A 254 16.41 -6.44 -1.25
C LEU A 254 15.52 -5.42 -0.50
N PRO A 255 15.19 -4.25 -1.06
CA PRO A 255 14.30 -3.31 -0.36
C PRO A 255 12.91 -3.89 -0.09
N GLN A 256 12.37 -4.73 -0.96
CA GLN A 256 11.04 -5.33 -0.77
C GLN A 256 11.05 -6.44 0.29
N GLU A 257 12.11 -7.24 0.38
CA GLU A 257 12.25 -8.26 1.42
C GLU A 257 12.47 -7.63 2.81
N ILE A 258 13.33 -6.60 2.90
CA ILE A 258 13.54 -5.84 4.14
C ILE A 258 12.25 -5.18 4.60
N ARG A 259 11.47 -4.66 3.65
CA ARG A 259 10.16 -4.11 3.91
C ARG A 259 9.23 -5.16 4.51
N PHE A 260 9.03 -6.28 3.82
CA PHE A 260 8.15 -7.36 4.24
C PHE A 260 8.53 -7.89 5.62
N GLN A 261 9.81 -8.05 5.89
CA GLN A 261 10.29 -8.57 7.16
C GLN A 261 10.30 -7.53 8.29
N GLY A 262 10.49 -6.25 7.99
CA GLY A 262 10.30 -5.18 8.97
C GLY A 262 8.87 -5.13 9.51
N LEU A 263 7.90 -5.48 8.65
CA LEU A 263 6.49 -5.63 9.01
C LEU A 263 6.24 -6.88 9.87
N GLU A 264 6.85 -8.03 9.54
CA GLU A 264 6.67 -9.28 10.30
C GLU A 264 7.49 -9.35 11.60
N LYS A 265 8.61 -8.62 11.70
CA LYS A 265 9.55 -8.65 12.84
C LYS A 265 9.88 -7.23 13.32
N PRO A 266 9.05 -6.64 14.20
CA PRO A 266 9.24 -5.26 14.68
C PRO A 266 10.58 -5.01 15.38
N GLU A 267 11.20 -6.05 15.93
CA GLU A 267 12.52 -5.96 16.56
C GLU A 267 13.64 -5.77 15.55
N LEU A 268 13.55 -6.41 14.37
CA LEU A 268 14.50 -6.20 13.27
C LEU A 268 14.44 -4.75 12.79
N ALA A 269 13.24 -4.20 12.66
CA ALA A 269 13.05 -2.79 12.27
C ALA A 269 13.73 -1.83 13.26
N ARG A 270 13.57 -2.03 14.58
CA ARG A 270 14.23 -1.21 15.60
C ARG A 270 15.76 -1.36 15.57
N GLN A 271 16.27 -2.56 15.32
CA GLN A 271 17.70 -2.79 15.25
C GLN A 271 18.33 -2.12 14.01
N ILE A 272 17.65 -2.17 12.86
CA ILE A 272 18.06 -1.45 11.65
C ILE A 272 18.06 0.06 11.90
N GLU A 273 17.01 0.60 12.52
CA GLU A 273 16.92 2.03 12.88
C GLU A 273 18.05 2.46 13.83
N ALA A 274 18.27 1.71 14.91
CA ALA A 274 19.30 2.01 15.90
C ALA A 274 20.72 1.96 15.31
N MET A 275 20.94 1.11 14.30
CA MET A 275 22.23 1.00 13.62
C MET A 275 22.41 2.10 12.57
N ALA A 276 21.36 2.45 11.82
CA ALA A 276 21.37 3.53 10.84
C ALA A 276 21.64 4.92 11.45
N ALA A 277 21.35 5.09 12.74
CA ALA A 277 21.60 6.33 13.49
C ALA A 277 23.07 6.53 13.93
N ARG A 278 23.95 5.52 13.75
CA ARG A 278 25.36 5.58 14.18
C ARG A 278 26.26 6.22 13.13
N GLU A 279 27.41 6.74 13.56
CA GLU A 279 28.42 7.26 12.62
C GLU A 279 29.09 6.12 11.82
N PRO A 280 29.52 6.36 10.56
CA PRO A 280 30.06 5.29 9.69
C PRO A 280 31.23 4.49 10.28
N ASN A 281 32.09 5.13 11.06
CA ASN A 281 33.22 4.49 11.73
C ASN A 281 32.79 3.54 12.86
N GLU A 282 31.59 3.69 13.40
CA GLU A 282 31.06 2.94 14.55
C GLU A 282 30.30 1.66 14.14
N ILE A 283 29.98 1.48 12.85
CA ILE A 283 29.22 0.32 12.37
C ILE A 283 30.15 -0.84 12.02
N ASP A 284 30.15 -1.92 12.82
CA ASP A 284 30.83 -3.17 12.46
C ASP A 284 30.01 -3.93 11.40
N PRO A 285 30.58 -4.28 10.23
CA PRO A 285 29.91 -5.11 9.24
C PRO A 285 29.38 -6.43 9.79
N ASN A 286 30.04 -7.03 10.78
CA ASN A 286 29.59 -8.29 11.38
C ASN A 286 28.32 -8.09 12.21
N GLU A 287 28.13 -6.93 12.84
CA GLU A 287 26.87 -6.59 13.51
C GLU A 287 25.73 -6.45 12.50
N VAL A 288 25.98 -5.81 11.34
CA VAL A 288 24.99 -5.69 10.26
C VAL A 288 24.56 -7.07 9.75
N LEU A 289 25.53 -7.97 9.60
CA LEU A 289 25.28 -9.34 9.12
C LEU A 289 24.52 -10.18 10.15
N ALA A 290 24.79 -9.99 11.44
CA ALA A 290 24.09 -10.65 12.53
C ALA A 290 22.60 -10.26 12.59
N LEU A 291 22.22 -9.04 12.15
CA LEU A 291 20.80 -8.65 12.02
C LEU A 291 20.03 -9.55 11.04
N PHE A 292 20.73 -10.17 10.10
CA PHE A 292 20.18 -11.07 9.10
C PHE A 292 20.43 -12.56 9.42
N GLU A 293 20.93 -12.90 10.61
CA GLU A 293 20.97 -14.30 11.05
C GLU A 293 19.56 -14.75 11.48
N SER A 294 18.91 -15.52 10.62
CA SER A 294 17.57 -16.09 10.85
C SER A 294 17.50 -17.50 10.29
N ASP A 295 16.75 -18.39 10.93
CA ASP A 295 16.43 -19.76 10.43
C ASP A 295 15.54 -19.75 9.18
N ASP A 296 15.33 -18.59 8.58
CA ASP A 296 14.54 -18.42 7.38
C ASP A 296 15.43 -18.64 6.15
N SER A 297 15.07 -19.64 5.35
CA SER A 297 15.77 -20.00 4.12
C SER A 297 15.90 -18.84 3.12
N ARG A 298 14.94 -17.90 3.10
CA ARG A 298 14.97 -16.73 2.21
C ARG A 298 15.99 -15.69 2.67
N ILE A 299 16.05 -15.44 3.99
CA ILE A 299 17.02 -14.53 4.61
C ILE A 299 18.43 -15.08 4.46
N THR A 300 18.60 -16.39 4.65
CA THR A 300 19.89 -17.06 4.48
C THR A 300 20.41 -16.88 3.05
N ALA A 301 19.57 -17.11 2.03
CA ALA A 301 19.96 -16.94 0.64
C ALA A 301 20.30 -15.48 0.27
N LEU A 302 19.52 -14.52 0.79
CA LEU A 302 19.73 -13.09 0.55
C LEU A 302 21.01 -12.59 1.23
N ARG A 303 21.23 -12.99 2.49
CA ARG A 303 22.44 -12.74 3.26
C ARG A 303 23.66 -13.32 2.56
N ASP A 304 23.57 -14.56 2.09
CA ASP A 304 24.68 -15.24 1.44
C ASP A 304 25.05 -14.55 0.10
N LYS A 305 24.06 -14.13 -0.70
CA LYS A 305 24.28 -13.32 -1.92
C LYS A 305 24.91 -11.96 -1.60
N LEU A 306 24.45 -11.28 -0.55
CA LEU A 306 24.98 -9.97 -0.14
C LEU A 306 26.40 -10.10 0.44
N LEU A 307 26.65 -11.16 1.22
CA LEU A 307 27.97 -11.54 1.70
C LEU A 307 28.92 -11.87 0.56
N GLU A 308 28.46 -12.60 -0.46
CA GLU A 308 29.26 -12.91 -1.63
C GLU A 308 29.63 -11.64 -2.40
N ALA A 309 28.69 -10.71 -2.58
CA ALA A 309 28.94 -9.41 -3.21
C ALA A 309 29.90 -8.52 -2.39
N VAL A 310 29.73 -8.45 -1.06
CA VAL A 310 30.64 -7.73 -0.16
C VAL A 310 32.03 -8.40 -0.17
N ARG A 311 32.11 -9.72 -0.03
CA ARG A 311 33.38 -10.46 -0.05
C ARG A 311 34.07 -10.39 -1.40
N ALA A 312 33.32 -10.33 -2.50
CA ALA A 312 33.88 -10.03 -3.81
C ALA A 312 34.51 -8.63 -3.76
N ALA A 313 33.75 -7.60 -3.38
CA ALA A 313 34.25 -6.22 -3.29
C ALA A 313 35.48 -6.05 -2.39
N VAL A 314 35.51 -6.71 -1.22
CA VAL A 314 36.58 -6.61 -0.22
C VAL A 314 37.82 -7.41 -0.61
N ARG A 315 37.68 -8.63 -1.16
CA ARG A 315 38.83 -9.44 -1.61
C ARG A 315 39.70 -8.72 -2.64
N TYR A 316 39.12 -7.81 -3.42
CA TYR A 316 39.85 -7.04 -4.44
C TYR A 316 40.54 -5.78 -3.92
N ALA A 317 40.40 -5.46 -2.63
CA ALA A 317 40.88 -4.21 -2.10
C ALA A 317 41.96 -4.36 -1.01
N ASP A 318 42.12 -5.57 -0.49
CA ASP A 318 43.30 -6.00 0.28
C ASP A 318 44.37 -6.67 -0.60
N GLY A 319 44.17 -6.69 -1.93
CA GLY A 319 45.11 -7.16 -2.96
C GLY A 319 45.79 -6.03 -3.71
#